data_AF-A0A7C3C5R9-F1
#
_entry.id   AF-A0A7C3C5R9-F1
#
_cell.length_a   1.000
_cell.length_b   1.000
_cell.length_c   1.000
_cell.angle_alpha   90.00
_cell.angle_beta   90.00
_cell.angle_gamma   90.00
#
_symmetry.space_group_name_H-M   'P 1'
#
loop_
_entity.id
_entity.type
_entity.pdbx_description
1 polymer ?
#
loop_
_entity_poly.entity_id
_entity_poly.type
_entity_poly.pdbx_seq_one_letter_code
_entity_poly.pdbx_strand_id
1 'polypeptide(L)'
;MTDGRDILARIRVARAGDPEAAARRITEHPRGTIPAMARPADRAAALALFRRKAEAAGASLTEVGTRREVPDAVADFLQRYGLPRKLRTGRVDPAMPWES
;
A
#
# COMPACT_ATOMS: atom_id res chain seq x y z
N MET A 1 38.78 10.88 -6.17
CA MET A 1 38.08 9.86 -5.37
C MET A 1 36.61 10.23 -5.41
N THR A 2 35.78 9.52 -6.17
CA THR A 2 34.36 9.86 -6.34
C THR A 2 33.61 9.54 -5.05
N ASP A 3 32.94 10.53 -4.45
CA ASP A 3 32.11 10.36 -3.26
C ASP A 3 30.90 9.46 -3.58
N GLY A 4 30.44 8.65 -2.62
CA GLY A 4 29.25 7.81 -2.79
C GLY A 4 28.00 8.63 -3.13
N ARG A 5 27.95 9.90 -2.69
CA ARG A 5 26.88 10.83 -3.04
C ARG A 5 26.84 11.16 -4.54
N ASP A 6 28.00 11.26 -5.18
CA ASP A 6 28.11 11.53 -6.61
C ASP A 6 27.59 10.34 -7.45
N ILE A 7 27.87 9.12 -7.00
CA ILE A 7 27.37 7.90 -7.63
C ILE A 7 25.84 7.85 -7.55
N LEU A 8 25.27 8.12 -6.37
CA LEU A 8 23.83 8.11 -6.16
C LEU A 8 23.11 9.23 -6.91
N ALA A 9 23.71 10.42 -7.02
CA ALA A 9 23.18 11.52 -7.81
C ALA A 9 23.08 11.14 -9.30
N ARG A 10 24.11 10.49 -9.85
CA ARG A 10 24.11 10.02 -11.24
C ARG A 10 23.09 8.92 -11.49
N ILE A 11 22.94 7.97 -10.55
CA ILE A 11 21.90 6.94 -10.64
C ILE A 11 20.51 7.57 -10.60
N ARG A 12 20.28 8.58 -9.76
CA ARG A 12 19.00 9.30 -9.67
C ARG A 12 18.67 10.03 -10.97
N VAL A 13 19.65 10.70 -11.59
CA VAL A 13 19.46 11.36 -12.89
C VAL A 13 19.24 10.33 -14.00
N ALA A 14 20.02 9.25 -14.02
CA ALA A 14 19.89 8.18 -15.02
C ALA A 14 18.57 7.39 -14.90
N ARG A 15 17.93 7.43 -13.73
CA ARG A 15 16.61 6.80 -13.47
C ARG A 15 15.49 7.80 -13.24
N ALA A 16 15.74 9.09 -13.40
CA ALA A 16 14.70 10.09 -13.34
C ALA A 16 13.79 9.83 -14.55
N GLY A 17 12.67 9.17 -14.30
CA GLY A 17 11.63 9.04 -15.30
C GLY A 17 11.07 10.40 -15.62
N ASP A 18 10.66 10.60 -16.87
CA ASP A 18 9.95 11.80 -17.28
C ASP A 18 8.56 11.82 -16.58
N PRO A 19 8.33 12.77 -15.64
CA PRO A 19 7.08 12.86 -14.90
C PRO A 19 5.90 13.19 -15.81
N GLU A 20 6.13 13.90 -16.90
CA GLU A 20 5.11 14.24 -17.89
C GLU A 20 4.72 12.99 -18.69
N ALA A 21 5.70 12.20 -19.14
CA ALA A 21 5.43 10.89 -19.75
C ALA A 21 4.76 9.89 -18.79
N ALA A 22 5.01 10.00 -17.48
CA ALA A 22 4.32 9.19 -16.47
C ALA A 22 2.86 9.64 -16.29
N ALA A 23 2.62 10.95 -16.14
CA ALA A 23 1.28 11.52 -16.05
C ALA A 23 0.44 11.24 -17.31
N ARG A 24 1.06 11.34 -18.48
CA ARG A 24 0.44 11.02 -19.76
C ARG A 24 0.03 9.56 -19.84
N ARG A 25 0.90 8.63 -19.44
CA ARG A 25 0.56 7.19 -19.35
C ARG A 25 -0.61 6.93 -18.41
N ILE A 26 -0.65 7.58 -17.24
CA ILE A 26 -1.75 7.40 -16.28
C ILE A 26 -3.07 7.90 -16.88
N THR A 27 -3.05 9.04 -17.56
CA THR A 27 -4.25 9.69 -18.12
C THR A 27 -4.76 8.98 -19.38
N GLU A 28 -3.85 8.58 -20.27
CA GLU A 28 -4.18 7.98 -21.58
C GLU A 28 -4.39 6.47 -21.51
N HIS A 29 -4.10 5.81 -20.39
CA HIS A 29 -4.21 4.36 -20.30
C HIS A 29 -5.67 3.93 -20.54
N PRO A 30 -5.95 3.10 -21.56
CA PRO A 30 -7.29 2.59 -21.77
C PRO A 30 -7.71 1.78 -20.55
N ARG A 31 -8.91 2.05 -20.02
CA ARG A 31 -9.46 1.24 -18.94
C ARG A 31 -9.70 -0.17 -19.52
N GLY A 32 -8.82 -1.11 -19.16
CA GLY A 32 -8.94 -2.49 -19.58
C GLY A 32 -10.28 -3.10 -19.15
N THR A 33 -10.60 -4.29 -19.67
CA THR A 33 -11.84 -5.00 -19.32
C THR A 33 -11.91 -5.25 -17.82
N ILE A 34 -12.75 -4.48 -17.12
CA ILE A 34 -13.02 -4.69 -15.68
C ILE A 34 -14.04 -5.83 -15.56
N PRO A 35 -13.69 -6.96 -14.91
CA PRO A 35 -14.61 -8.06 -14.68
C PRO A 35 -15.88 -7.59 -13.98
N ALA A 36 -17.03 -8.17 -14.31
CA ALA A 36 -18.32 -7.80 -13.71
C ALA A 36 -18.28 -7.87 -12.17
N MET A 37 -17.59 -8.88 -11.63
CA MET A 37 -17.38 -9.04 -10.19
C MET A 37 -16.61 -7.90 -9.51
N ALA A 38 -15.83 -7.10 -10.25
CA ALA A 38 -15.08 -5.97 -9.73
C ALA A 38 -15.88 -4.65 -9.79
N ARG A 39 -17.21 -4.74 -9.98
CA ARG A 39 -18.14 -3.60 -9.97
C ARG A 39 -19.16 -3.77 -8.83
N PRO A 40 -18.75 -3.57 -7.58
CA PRO A 40 -19.67 -3.66 -6.44
C PRO A 40 -20.73 -2.56 -6.53
N ALA A 41 -21.96 -2.87 -6.11
CA ALA A 41 -23.08 -1.93 -6.12
C ALA A 41 -22.92 -0.78 -5.10
N ASP A 42 -22.27 -1.07 -3.97
CA ASP A 42 -22.03 -0.12 -2.88
C ASP A 42 -20.73 -0.44 -2.12
N ARG A 43 -20.44 0.36 -1.08
CA ARG A 43 -19.26 0.19 -0.22
C ARG A 43 -19.28 -1.13 0.55
N ALA A 44 -20.44 -1.59 1.01
CA ALA A 44 -20.54 -2.83 1.77
C ALA A 44 -20.24 -4.05 0.88
N ALA A 45 -20.77 -4.05 -0.35
CA ALA A 45 -20.47 -5.04 -1.37
C ALA A 45 -18.98 -5.02 -1.76
N ALA A 46 -18.34 -3.84 -1.81
CA ALA A 46 -16.91 -3.72 -2.05
C ALA A 46 -16.08 -4.36 -0.93
N LEU A 47 -16.41 -4.10 0.34
CA LEU A 47 -15.74 -4.69 1.49
C LEU A 47 -15.95 -6.20 1.57
N ALA A 48 -17.16 -6.69 1.29
CA ALA A 48 -17.46 -8.12 1.24
C ALA A 48 -16.68 -8.85 0.14
N LEU A 49 -16.56 -8.23 -1.04
CA LEU A 49 -15.73 -8.76 -2.13
C LEU A 49 -14.25 -8.81 -1.74
N PHE A 50 -13.73 -7.73 -1.15
CA PHE A 50 -12.36 -7.67 -0.66
C PHE A 50 -12.09 -8.77 0.37
N ARG A 51 -12.94 -8.90 1.39
CA ARG A 51 -12.85 -9.92 2.43
C ARG A 51 -12.75 -11.31 1.83
N ARG A 52 -13.71 -11.66 0.97
CA ARG A 52 -13.75 -12.96 0.28
C ARG A 52 -12.47 -13.23 -0.52
N LYS A 53 -11.94 -12.22 -1.21
CA LYS A 53 -10.73 -12.37 -2.04
C LYS A 53 -9.45 -12.49 -1.22
N ALA A 54 -9.34 -11.72 -0.14
CA ALA A 54 -8.19 -11.78 0.76
C ALA A 54 -8.16 -13.11 1.52
N GLU A 55 -9.31 -13.57 2.04
CA GLU A 55 -9.43 -14.88 2.69
C GLU A 55 -9.12 -16.03 1.72
N ALA A 56 -9.61 -15.97 0.48
CA ALA A 56 -9.30 -16.97 -0.54
C ALA A 56 -7.80 -17.00 -0.91
N ALA A 57 -7.07 -15.91 -0.69
CA ALA A 57 -5.62 -15.83 -0.86
C ALA A 57 -4.84 -16.24 0.39
N GLY A 58 -5.52 -16.67 1.46
CA GLY A 58 -4.91 -17.07 2.73
C GLY A 58 -4.54 -15.91 3.66
N ALA A 59 -5.07 -14.71 3.43
CA ALA A 59 -4.82 -13.57 4.32
C ALA A 59 -5.68 -13.65 5.58
N SER A 60 -5.14 -13.13 6.69
CA SER A 60 -5.90 -12.83 7.90
C SER A 60 -6.42 -11.40 7.84
N LEU A 61 -7.66 -11.17 8.29
CA LEU A 61 -8.29 -9.86 8.28
C LEU A 61 -8.74 -9.46 9.68
N THR A 62 -8.53 -8.19 10.00
CA THR A 62 -9.06 -7.54 11.20
C THR A 62 -9.81 -6.29 10.78
N GLU A 63 -11.03 -6.12 11.25
CA GLU A 63 -11.84 -4.92 11.04
C GLU A 63 -11.66 -3.99 12.24
N VAL A 64 -11.44 -2.69 11.96
CA VAL A 64 -11.30 -1.64 12.96
C VAL A 64 -12.27 -0.51 12.65
N GLY A 65 -12.79 0.15 13.68
CA GLY A 65 -13.79 1.21 13.54
C GLY A 65 -13.18 2.52 13.07
N THR A 66 -11.93 2.79 13.44
CA THR A 66 -11.24 4.04 13.10
C THR A 66 -9.78 3.83 12.72
N ARG A 67 -9.20 4.80 11.99
CA ARG A 67 -7.78 4.77 11.61
C ARG A 67 -6.84 4.73 12.81
N ARG A 68 -7.25 5.30 13.94
CA ARG A 68 -6.45 5.37 15.18
C ARG A 68 -6.28 4.02 15.84
N GLU A 69 -7.16 3.06 15.56
CA GLU A 69 -7.12 1.70 16.12
C GLU A 69 -6.16 0.77 15.35
N VAL A 70 -5.69 1.16 14.16
CA VAL A 70 -4.81 0.31 13.34
C VAL A 70 -3.50 -0.05 14.05
N PRO A 71 -2.76 0.87 14.68
CA PRO A 71 -1.53 0.53 15.39
C PRO A 71 -1.75 -0.52 16.49
N ASP A 72 -2.84 -0.40 17.25
CA ASP A 72 -3.17 -1.32 18.33
C ASP A 72 -3.55 -2.70 17.78
N ALA A 73 -4.39 -2.76 16.74
CA ALA A 73 -4.76 -4.00 16.07
C ALA A 73 -3.54 -4.74 15.47
N VAL A 74 -2.57 -4.01 14.93
CA VAL A 74 -1.30 -4.58 14.44
C VAL A 74 -0.46 -5.10 15.60
N ALA A 75 -0.33 -4.35 16.70
CA ALA A 75 0.43 -4.78 17.87
C ALA A 75 -0.14 -6.07 18.49
N ASP A 76 -1.47 -6.19 18.56
CA ASP A 76 -2.17 -7.37 19.03
C ASP A 76 -1.95 -8.58 18.12
N PHE A 77 -2.02 -8.38 16.80
CA PHE A 77 -1.68 -9.42 15.83
C PHE A 77 -0.24 -9.91 16.05
N LEU A 78 0.74 -9.00 16.10
CA LEU A 78 2.15 -9.37 16.31
C LEU A 78 2.35 -10.15 17.61
N GLN A 79 1.73 -9.69 18.71
CA GLN A 79 1.80 -10.37 20.00
C GLN A 79 1.21 -11.79 19.93
N ARG A 80 0.07 -11.96 19.25
CA ARG A 80 -0.60 -13.26 19.12
C ARG A 80 0.26 -14.31 18.43
N TYR A 81 1.09 -13.89 17.48
CA TYR A 81 2.00 -14.77 16.74
C TYR A 81 3.43 -14.80 17.33
N GLY A 82 3.64 -14.28 18.54
CA GLY A 82 4.95 -14.29 19.20
C GLY A 82 6.00 -13.41 18.50
N LEU A 83 5.56 -12.49 17.64
CA LEU A 83 6.44 -11.57 16.92
C LEU A 83 6.78 -10.36 17.82
N PRO A 84 7.95 -9.73 17.64
CA PRO A 84 8.34 -8.56 18.42
C PRO A 84 7.31 -7.43 18.27
N ARG A 85 6.73 -6.98 19.39
CA ARG A 85 5.82 -5.82 19.46
C ARG A 85 6.46 -4.50 18.98
N LYS A 86 7.79 -4.44 18.93
CA LYS A 86 8.54 -3.26 18.46
C LYS A 86 8.88 -3.41 16.98
N LEU A 87 8.03 -2.87 16.12
CA LEU A 87 8.42 -2.59 14.74
C LEU A 87 9.46 -1.45 14.77
N ARG A 88 10.69 -1.71 14.31
CA ARG A 88 11.66 -0.64 14.02
C ARG A 88 11.20 0.06 12.75
N THR A 89 10.36 1.06 12.90
CA THR A 89 9.93 1.90 11.81
C THR A 89 10.67 3.23 11.88
N GLY A 90 11.37 3.64 10.81
CA GLY A 90 11.75 5.04 10.65
C GLY A 90 10.50 5.92 10.77
N ARG A 91 10.62 7.16 11.28
CA ARG A 91 9.54 8.12 11.60
C ARG A 91 8.25 7.80 10.83
N VAL A 92 7.37 7.00 11.44
CA VAL A 92 6.11 6.59 10.80
C VAL A 92 5.24 7.81 10.85
N ASP A 93 4.95 8.33 9.66
CA ASP A 93 3.79 9.18 9.51
C ASP A 93 2.57 8.36 10.00
N PRO A 94 1.79 8.84 10.99
CA PRO A 94 0.54 8.18 11.37
C PRO A 94 -0.47 8.12 10.22
N ALA A 95 -0.22 8.84 9.11
CA ALA A 95 -0.93 8.64 7.85
C ALA A 95 -0.65 7.26 7.25
N MET A 96 -1.65 6.70 6.58
CA MET A 96 -1.47 5.42 5.90
C MET A 96 -0.50 5.57 4.72
N PRO A 97 0.34 4.56 4.43
CA PRO A 97 1.41 4.67 3.42
C PRO A 97 0.93 4.87 1.98
N TRP A 98 -0.38 4.86 1.73
CA TRP A 98 -1.01 5.09 0.43
C TRP A 98 -1.68 6.48 0.32
N GLU A 99 -1.57 7.33 1.34
CA GLU A 99 -2.09 8.71 1.32
C GLU A 99 -1.02 9.77 0.97
N SER A 100 0.21 9.33 0.68
CA SER A 100 1.36 10.16 0.28
C SER A 100 1.63 10.17 -1.22
#